data_AF-X1TD37-F1
#
_entry.id   AF-X1TD37-F1
#
_cell.length_a   1.000
_cell.length_b   1.000
_cell.length_c   1.000
_cell.angle_alpha   90.00
_cell.angle_beta   90.00
_cell.angle_gamma   90.00
#
_symmetry.space_group_name_H-M   'P 1'
#
loop_
_entity.id
_entity.type
_entity.pdbx_description
1 polymer ?
#
loop_
_entity_poly.entity_id
_entity_poly.type
_entity_poly.pdbx_seq_one_letter_code
_entity_poly.pdbx_strand_id
1 'polypeptide(L)'
;MFNFILSSIIFIIIIVLLIILRKTIGKKVEIKNTDLFIATIIIVLYLILTGKISKLEFGQFKLEAAFFEASKTDITKQITQIEHHLTDEIEIGAKADIREISKLIELKTEAISFYLGKEIYYGPAIGIYLRELSKHPFFKYIILLYRHEEFYGMADGRELNSLFQTYRDRYWDSFTDAIAEIDRFFFEEELPGFISYGEAITIDTS
;
A
#
# COMPACT_ATOMS: atom_id res chain seq x y z
N MET A 1 7.13 29.37 -26.75
CA MET A 1 6.03 30.03 -27.50
C MET A 1 5.58 29.23 -28.72
N PHE A 2 6.50 28.75 -29.57
CA PHE A 2 6.20 27.94 -30.77
C PHE A 2 5.34 26.69 -30.50
N ASN A 3 5.68 25.89 -29.48
CA ASN A 3 4.93 24.68 -29.12
C ASN A 3 3.48 24.96 -28.67
N PHE A 4 3.22 26.15 -28.13
CA PHE A 4 1.87 26.55 -27.69
C PHE A 4 0.97 26.87 -28.89
N ILE A 5 1.51 27.59 -29.87
CA ILE A 5 0.80 27.94 -31.11
C ILE A 5 0.51 26.66 -31.90
N LEU A 6 1.48 25.75 -32.00
CA LEU A 6 1.32 24.47 -32.69
C LEU A 6 0.25 23.57 -32.03
N SER A 7 0.29 23.43 -30.70
CA SER A 7 -0.72 22.68 -29.93
C SER A 7 -2.13 23.27 -30.10
N SER A 8 -2.24 24.60 -30.11
CA SER A 8 -3.54 25.28 -30.29
C SER A 8 -4.09 25.11 -31.70
N ILE A 9 -3.23 25.16 -32.72
CA ILE A 9 -3.63 24.92 -34.12
C ILE A 9 -4.11 23.47 -34.30
N ILE A 10 -3.38 22.49 -33.76
CA ILE A 10 -3.76 21.07 -33.83
C ILE A 10 -5.11 20.84 -33.12
N PHE A 11 -5.33 21.45 -31.96
CA PHE A 11 -6.59 21.35 -31.23
C PHE A 11 -7.77 21.92 -32.03
N ILE A 12 -7.59 23.09 -32.65
CA ILE A 12 -8.61 23.70 -33.52
C ILE A 12 -8.90 22.79 -34.72
N ILE A 13 -7.87 22.21 -35.33
CA ILE A 13 -8.03 21.27 -36.46
C ILE A 13 -8.83 20.04 -36.03
N ILE A 14 -8.56 19.47 -34.85
CA ILE A 14 -9.30 18.31 -34.33
C ILE A 14 -10.78 18.66 -34.11
N ILE A 15 -11.09 19.82 -33.53
CA ILE A 15 -12.48 20.28 -33.33
C ILE A 15 -13.19 20.45 -34.68
N VAL A 16 -12.55 21.12 -35.64
CA VAL A 16 -13.12 21.34 -36.99
C VAL A 16 -13.35 19.99 -37.68
N LEU A 17 -12.40 19.06 -37.58
CA LEU A 17 -12.53 17.72 -38.13
C LEU A 17 -13.71 16.97 -37.49
N LEU A 18 -13.88 17.03 -36.17
CA LEU A 18 -15.00 16.40 -35.46
C LEU A 18 -16.35 17.00 -35.87
N ILE A 19 -16.43 18.31 -36.08
CA ILE A 19 -17.64 18.99 -36.57
C ILE A 19 -17.97 18.54 -38.00
N ILE A 20 -16.96 18.45 -38.87
CA ILE A 20 -17.13 17.96 -40.24
C ILE A 20 -17.56 16.49 -40.22
N LEU A 21 -16.87 15.63 -39.45
CA LEU A 21 -17.22 14.21 -39.30
C LEU A 21 -18.67 14.05 -38.83
N ARG A 22 -19.10 14.86 -37.85
CA ARG A 22 -20.48 14.90 -37.35
C ARG A 22 -21.48 15.30 -38.43
N LYS A 23 -21.16 16.30 -39.25
CA LYS A 23 -22.01 16.75 -40.35
C LYS A 23 -22.13 15.69 -41.45
N THR A 24 -21.03 14.99 -41.74
CA THR A 24 -20.94 13.99 -42.81
C THR A 24 -21.53 12.63 -42.40
N ILE A 25 -21.38 12.22 -41.14
CA ILE A 25 -21.90 10.92 -40.63
C ILE A 25 -23.39 11.00 -40.26
N GLY A 26 -23.97 12.19 -40.21
CA GLY A 26 -25.39 12.41 -40.52
C GLY A 26 -26.41 11.66 -39.66
N LYS A 27 -27.00 12.37 -38.70
CA LYS A 27 -28.39 12.21 -38.21
C LYS A 27 -28.78 10.93 -37.43
N LYS A 28 -27.92 9.92 -37.28
CA LYS A 28 -28.23 8.71 -36.47
C LYS A 28 -27.57 8.66 -35.08
N VAL A 29 -26.71 9.62 -34.78
CA VAL A 29 -26.03 9.70 -33.49
C VAL A 29 -26.66 10.85 -32.71
N GLU A 30 -27.60 10.50 -31.83
CA GLU A 30 -28.11 11.40 -30.81
C GLU A 30 -26.96 11.63 -29.82
N ILE A 31 -26.35 12.82 -29.87
CA ILE A 31 -25.32 13.19 -28.91
C ILE A 31 -26.01 13.33 -27.57
N LYS A 32 -25.85 12.30 -26.73
CA LYS A 32 -26.35 12.33 -25.37
C LYS A 32 -25.44 13.27 -24.58
N ASN A 33 -26.00 13.94 -23.58
CA ASN A 33 -25.21 14.78 -22.67
C ASN A 33 -24.00 14.00 -22.07
N THR A 34 -24.11 12.68 -21.98
CA THR A 34 -23.03 11.76 -21.61
C THR A 34 -21.82 11.83 -22.55
N ASP A 35 -22.01 11.93 -23.86
CA ASP A 35 -20.90 11.98 -24.83
C ASP A 35 -20.12 13.30 -24.71
N LEU A 36 -20.83 14.39 -24.45
CA LEU A 36 -20.23 15.70 -24.16
C LEU A 36 -19.39 15.67 -22.87
N PHE A 37 -19.89 14.95 -21.85
CA PHE A 37 -19.19 14.77 -20.59
C PHE A 37 -17.90 13.96 -20.75
N ILE A 38 -17.95 12.86 -21.51
CA ILE A 38 -16.76 12.02 -21.78
C ILE A 38 -15.70 12.82 -22.56
N ALA A 39 -16.12 13.59 -23.57
CA ALA A 39 -15.21 14.46 -24.31
C ALA A 39 -14.57 15.54 -23.41
N THR A 40 -15.34 16.06 -22.45
CA THR A 40 -14.85 17.04 -21.47
C THR A 40 -13.81 16.42 -20.54
N ILE A 41 -14.01 15.18 -20.06
CA ILE A 41 -13.03 14.47 -19.23
C ILE A 41 -11.69 14.31 -19.96
N ILE A 42 -11.70 13.91 -21.22
CA ILE A 42 -10.47 13.71 -22.01
C ILE A 42 -9.70 15.02 -22.17
N ILE A 43 -10.42 16.13 -22.43
CA ILE A 43 -9.82 17.46 -22.54
C ILE A 43 -9.24 17.92 -21.20
N VAL A 44 -9.96 17.70 -20.10
CA VAL A 44 -9.48 18.05 -18.75
C VAL A 44 -8.22 17.25 -18.40
N LEU A 45 -8.20 15.94 -18.67
CA LEU A 45 -7.01 15.09 -18.49
C LEU A 45 -5.81 15.59 -19.30
N TYR A 46 -6.02 15.94 -20.57
CA TYR A 46 -4.97 16.52 -21.41
C TYR A 46 -4.44 17.85 -20.84
N LEU A 47 -5.33 18.70 -20.34
CA LEU A 47 -4.96 19.98 -19.76
C LEU A 47 -4.24 19.85 -18.41
N ILE A 48 -4.55 18.82 -17.61
CA ILE A 48 -3.80 18.45 -16.39
C ILE A 48 -2.41 17.94 -16.78
N LEU A 49 -2.32 16.99 -17.71
CA LEU A 49 -1.04 16.40 -18.15
C LEU A 49 -0.10 17.43 -18.78
N THR A 50 -0.65 18.42 -19.48
CA THR A 50 0.16 19.51 -20.07
C THR A 50 0.47 20.64 -19.09
N GLY A 51 0.01 20.55 -17.84
CA GLY A 51 0.24 21.56 -16.80
C GLY A 51 -0.47 22.88 -17.04
N LYS A 52 -1.45 22.92 -17.95
CA LYS A 52 -2.18 24.14 -18.33
C LYS A 52 -3.29 24.49 -17.34
N ILE A 53 -3.76 23.53 -16.55
CA ILE A 53 -4.66 23.79 -15.43
C ILE A 53 -3.89 23.55 -14.13
N SER A 54 -3.61 24.63 -13.40
CA SER A 54 -2.99 24.57 -12.07
C SER A 54 -4.04 24.55 -10.94
N LYS A 55 -5.32 24.81 -11.25
CA LYS A 55 -6.42 24.85 -10.28
C LYS A 55 -7.70 24.33 -10.91
N LEU A 56 -8.21 23.21 -10.41
CA LEU A 56 -9.58 22.76 -10.67
C LEU A 56 -10.39 22.98 -9.40
N GLU A 57 -11.33 23.91 -9.47
CA GLU A 57 -12.29 24.17 -8.40
C GLU A 57 -13.63 23.56 -8.79
N PHE A 58 -14.06 22.54 -8.05
CA PHE A 58 -15.39 21.95 -8.16
C PHE A 58 -16.09 22.01 -6.80
N GLY A 59 -16.93 23.03 -6.60
CA GLY A 59 -17.65 23.24 -5.34
C GLY A 59 -16.68 23.53 -4.19
N GLN A 60 -16.73 22.72 -3.12
CA GLN A 60 -15.82 22.83 -1.97
C GLN A 60 -14.49 22.09 -2.15
N PHE A 61 -14.31 21.34 -3.25
CA PHE A 61 -13.08 20.61 -3.54
C PHE A 61 -12.15 21.48 -4.37
N LYS A 62 -11.01 21.85 -3.77
CA LYS A 62 -9.89 22.51 -4.43
C LYS A 62 -8.80 21.48 -4.72
N LEU A 63 -8.66 21.07 -5.97
CA LEU A 63 -7.46 20.38 -6.42
C LEU A 63 -6.44 21.44 -6.82
N GLU A 64 -5.57 21.81 -5.88
CA GLU A 64 -4.40 22.65 -6.18
C GLU A 64 -3.27 21.80 -6.77
N ALA A 65 -2.40 22.44 -7.56
CA ALA A 65 -1.34 21.90 -8.42
C ALA A 65 -0.27 20.98 -7.77
N ALA A 66 -0.56 20.31 -6.65
CA ALA A 66 0.34 19.35 -6.01
C ALA A 66 0.77 18.23 -6.98
N PHE A 67 -0.07 17.86 -7.96
CA PHE A 67 0.26 16.83 -8.94
C PHE A 67 1.33 17.25 -9.96
N PHE A 68 1.44 18.54 -10.30
CA PHE A 68 2.37 19.00 -11.35
C PHE A 68 3.80 19.23 -10.82
N GLU A 69 3.94 19.62 -9.55
CA GLU A 69 5.24 19.58 -8.87
C GLU A 69 5.68 18.13 -8.59
N ALA A 70 4.77 17.27 -8.14
CA ALA A 70 5.06 15.85 -7.92
C ALA A 70 5.47 15.12 -9.22
N SER A 71 4.91 15.47 -10.39
CA SER A 71 5.22 14.81 -11.66
C SER A 71 6.50 15.28 -12.34
N LYS A 72 7.07 16.42 -11.92
CA LYS A 72 8.33 16.99 -12.47
C LYS A 72 9.55 16.69 -11.62
N THR A 73 9.33 16.16 -10.42
CA THR A 73 10.39 15.73 -9.55
C THR A 73 10.84 14.37 -10.06
N ASP A 74 12.12 14.20 -10.39
CA ASP A 74 12.68 12.88 -10.63
C ASP A 74 12.30 11.99 -9.45
N ILE A 75 11.83 10.77 -9.69
CA ILE A 75 11.58 9.78 -8.64
C ILE A 75 12.93 9.24 -8.15
N THR A 76 13.80 10.13 -7.66
CA THR A 76 14.97 9.80 -6.88
C THR A 76 14.49 9.70 -5.45
N LYS A 77 13.99 8.53 -5.04
CA LYS A 77 13.68 8.13 -3.64
C LYS A 77 13.69 9.33 -2.68
N GLN A 78 12.70 10.21 -2.78
CA GLN A 78 12.56 11.28 -1.82
C GLN A 78 11.87 10.66 -0.62
N ILE A 79 12.69 9.98 0.19
CA ILE A 79 12.39 9.74 1.59
C ILE A 79 12.39 11.14 2.17
N THR A 80 11.21 11.76 2.23
CA THR A 80 11.02 12.89 3.14
C THR A 80 11.30 12.30 4.52
N GLN A 81 12.49 12.55 5.06
CA GLN A 81 12.75 12.33 6.48
C GLN A 81 11.72 13.16 7.20
N ILE A 82 10.70 12.49 7.71
CA ILE A 82 9.75 13.10 8.61
C ILE A 82 10.58 13.41 9.86
N GLU A 83 11.08 14.65 9.95
CA GLU A 83 11.54 15.26 11.20
C GLU A 83 10.33 15.48 12.09
N HIS A 84 9.71 14.39 12.53
CA HIS A 84 8.85 14.37 13.69
C HIS A 84 9.26 13.17 14.51
N HIS A 85 9.65 13.45 15.75
CA HIS A 85 9.73 12.53 16.87
C HIS A 85 8.55 11.53 16.90
N LEU A 86 8.68 10.43 16.17
CA LEU A 86 7.79 9.27 16.18
C LEU A 86 8.64 8.01 16.06
N THR A 87 9.63 7.89 16.94
CA THR A 87 10.02 6.57 17.44
C THR A 87 9.05 6.30 18.60
N ASP A 88 7.77 6.12 18.28
CA ASP A 88 6.93 5.37 19.20
C ASP A 88 7.56 3.97 19.19
N GLU A 89 8.32 3.68 20.24
CA GLU A 89 8.94 2.38 20.44
C GLU A 89 7.82 1.35 20.33
N ILE A 90 7.88 0.53 19.27
CA ILE A 90 6.85 -0.48 19.02
C ILE A 90 6.85 -1.39 20.24
N GLU A 91 5.73 -1.46 20.96
CA GLU A 91 5.61 -2.40 22.05
C GLU A 91 5.61 -3.82 21.48
N ILE A 92 6.74 -4.51 21.63
CA ILE A 92 6.94 -5.90 21.22
C ILE A 92 6.67 -6.81 22.41
N GLY A 93 5.63 -7.64 22.29
CA GLY A 93 5.33 -8.69 23.26
C GLY A 93 5.94 -10.03 22.85
N ALA A 94 6.69 -10.66 23.76
CA ALA A 94 7.05 -12.06 23.61
C ALA A 94 5.82 -12.95 23.83
N LYS A 95 5.68 -14.01 23.04
CA LYS A 95 4.63 -15.02 23.24
C LYS A 95 5.03 -15.95 24.38
N ALA A 96 4.11 -16.19 25.30
CA ALA A 96 4.20 -17.29 26.24
C ALA A 96 2.89 -18.11 26.18
N ASP A 97 2.15 -18.17 27.27
CA ASP A 97 0.90 -18.93 27.37
C ASP A 97 -0.28 -18.15 26.76
N ILE A 98 -1.27 -18.85 26.19
CA ILE A 98 -2.55 -18.28 25.71
C ILE A 98 -3.20 -17.38 26.78
N ARG A 99 -2.96 -17.67 28.07
CA ARG A 99 -3.39 -16.84 29.21
C ARG A 99 -2.84 -15.41 29.20
N GLU A 100 -1.76 -15.14 28.48
CA GLU A 100 -1.14 -13.80 28.39
C GLU A 100 -1.77 -12.90 27.32
N ILE A 101 -2.68 -13.42 26.47
CA ILE A 101 -3.34 -12.62 25.44
C ILE A 101 -4.05 -11.40 26.04
N SER A 102 -4.73 -11.55 27.18
CA SER A 102 -5.39 -10.43 27.87
C SER A 102 -4.40 -9.34 28.27
N LYS A 103 -3.18 -9.72 28.68
CA LYS A 103 -2.12 -8.78 29.04
C LYS A 103 -1.59 -8.05 27.80
N LEU A 104 -1.38 -8.76 26.69
CA LEU A 104 -0.97 -8.12 25.43
C LEU A 104 -2.02 -7.13 24.91
N ILE A 105 -3.31 -7.43 25.12
CA ILE A 105 -4.40 -6.51 24.77
C ILE A 105 -4.39 -5.28 25.68
N GLU A 106 -4.20 -5.46 26.99
CA GLU A 106 -4.12 -4.37 27.97
C GLU A 106 -2.94 -3.42 27.66
N LEU A 107 -1.79 -3.99 27.30
CA LEU A 107 -0.60 -3.26 26.87
C LEU A 107 -0.73 -2.67 25.46
N LYS A 108 -1.78 -3.02 24.70
CA LYS A 108 -1.94 -2.60 23.30
C LYS A 108 -0.74 -2.99 22.43
N THR A 109 -0.18 -4.17 22.68
CA THR A 109 0.98 -4.71 21.96
C THR A 109 0.78 -4.62 20.44
N GLU A 110 1.64 -3.84 19.78
CA GLU A 110 1.52 -3.59 18.35
C GLU A 110 2.10 -4.72 17.51
N ALA A 111 3.08 -5.45 18.04
CA ALA A 111 3.76 -6.53 17.34
C ALA A 111 4.06 -7.72 18.24
N ILE A 112 4.04 -8.92 17.65
CA ILE A 112 4.41 -10.16 18.33
C ILE A 112 5.58 -10.83 17.61
N SER A 113 6.59 -11.28 18.36
CA SER A 113 7.82 -11.83 17.81
C SER A 113 7.85 -13.36 17.75
N PHE A 114 8.41 -13.92 16.67
CA PHE A 114 8.70 -15.35 16.50
C PHE A 114 10.19 -15.53 16.25
N TYR A 115 10.78 -16.56 16.85
CA TYR A 115 12.19 -16.90 16.69
C TYR A 115 12.32 -18.04 15.68
N LEU A 116 12.94 -17.76 14.55
CA LEU A 116 13.23 -18.74 13.51
C LEU A 116 14.21 -19.81 14.01
N GLY A 117 14.07 -21.02 13.51
CA GLY A 117 14.89 -22.18 13.91
C GLY A 117 14.53 -22.77 15.27
N LYS A 118 13.36 -22.43 15.83
CA LYS A 118 12.83 -23.07 17.04
C LYS A 118 11.64 -23.96 16.71
N GLU A 119 11.70 -25.23 17.11
CA GLU A 119 10.64 -26.24 16.92
C GLU A 119 9.52 -26.18 17.99
N ILE A 120 9.50 -25.14 18.83
CA ILE A 120 8.60 -25.07 20.01
C ILE A 120 7.24 -24.42 19.72
N TYR A 121 6.94 -24.11 18.46
CA TYR A 121 5.72 -23.41 18.11
C TYR A 121 4.55 -24.36 17.88
N TYR A 122 3.49 -24.16 18.65
CA TYR A 122 2.22 -24.86 18.43
C TYR A 122 1.31 -24.02 17.53
N GLY A 123 1.14 -24.43 16.28
CA GLY A 123 0.37 -23.72 15.25
C GLY A 123 -1.02 -23.26 15.71
N PRO A 124 -1.83 -24.13 16.34
CA PRO A 124 -3.14 -23.72 16.85
C PRO A 124 -3.08 -22.60 17.91
N ALA A 125 -2.04 -22.56 18.75
CA ALA A 125 -1.88 -21.45 19.69
C ALA A 125 -1.57 -20.14 18.96
N ILE A 126 -0.69 -20.16 17.95
CA ILE A 126 -0.39 -18.99 17.11
C ILE A 126 -1.67 -18.43 16.52
N GLY A 127 -2.55 -19.30 16.06
CA GLY A 127 -3.83 -18.87 15.51
C GLY A 127 -4.79 -18.25 16.50
N ILE A 128 -4.76 -18.66 17.76
CA ILE A 128 -5.52 -18.00 18.81
C ILE A 128 -4.96 -16.59 19.05
N TYR A 129 -3.63 -16.44 19.15
CA TYR A 129 -3.00 -15.12 19.31
C TYR A 129 -3.36 -14.16 18.19
N LEU A 130 -3.16 -14.57 16.93
CA LEU A 130 -3.44 -13.72 15.78
C LEU A 130 -4.92 -13.36 15.70
N ARG A 131 -5.81 -14.33 15.93
CA ARG A 131 -7.26 -14.08 15.90
C ARG A 131 -7.70 -13.09 16.97
N GLU A 132 -7.21 -13.23 18.20
CA GLU A 132 -7.60 -12.34 19.29
C GLU A 132 -6.98 -10.94 19.13
N LEU A 133 -5.69 -10.85 18.81
CA LEU A 133 -5.01 -9.57 18.67
C LEU A 133 -5.48 -8.78 17.44
N SER A 134 -5.75 -9.44 16.31
CA SER A 134 -6.24 -8.78 15.09
C SER A 134 -7.65 -8.18 15.22
N LYS A 135 -8.40 -8.47 16.28
CA LYS A 135 -9.66 -7.77 16.57
C LYS A 135 -9.43 -6.30 16.97
N HIS A 136 -8.21 -5.96 17.33
CA HIS A 136 -7.86 -4.65 17.85
C HIS A 136 -7.02 -3.84 16.86
N PRO A 137 -7.29 -2.52 16.72
CA PRO A 137 -6.62 -1.67 15.74
C PRO A 137 -5.17 -1.32 16.11
N PHE A 138 -4.69 -1.65 17.32
CA PHE A 138 -3.29 -1.43 17.71
C PHE A 138 -2.36 -2.54 17.18
N PHE A 139 -2.85 -3.78 17.03
CA PHE A 139 -2.02 -4.89 16.58
C PHE A 139 -1.79 -4.78 15.07
N LYS A 140 -0.53 -4.72 14.64
CA LYS A 140 -0.14 -4.46 13.25
C LYS A 140 0.74 -5.56 12.68
N TYR A 141 1.77 -5.98 13.42
CA TYR A 141 2.87 -6.75 12.81
C TYR A 141 3.14 -8.09 13.50
N ILE A 142 3.65 -9.02 12.70
CA ILE A 142 4.47 -10.11 13.21
C ILE A 142 5.93 -9.82 12.90
N ILE A 143 6.82 -10.07 13.87
CA ILE A 143 8.25 -9.88 13.70
C ILE A 143 8.91 -11.26 13.74
N LEU A 144 9.71 -11.55 12.72
CA LEU A 144 10.54 -12.74 12.65
C LEU A 144 11.95 -12.37 13.09
N LEU A 145 12.45 -13.06 14.10
CA LEU A 145 13.77 -12.89 14.68
C LEU A 145 14.61 -14.13 14.41
N TYR A 146 15.88 -13.94 14.09
CA TYR A 146 16.88 -14.98 14.02
C TYR A 146 17.70 -15.04 15.32
N ARG A 147 18.75 -15.86 15.35
CA ARG A 147 19.62 -16.07 16.52
C ARG A 147 19.98 -14.73 17.21
N HIS A 148 20.04 -14.73 18.54
CA HIS A 148 20.36 -13.54 19.34
C HIS A 148 19.45 -12.32 19.08
N GLU A 149 18.18 -12.54 18.73
CA GLU A 149 17.20 -11.45 18.51
C GLU A 149 17.49 -10.59 17.28
N GLU A 150 18.30 -11.10 16.35
CA GLU A 150 18.55 -10.42 15.07
C GLU A 150 17.26 -10.33 14.24
N PHE A 151 16.93 -9.13 13.73
CA PHE A 151 15.77 -8.96 12.88
C PHE A 151 15.94 -9.73 11.56
N TYR A 152 15.00 -10.63 11.24
CA TYR A 152 14.98 -11.35 9.97
C TYR A 152 14.01 -10.69 8.98
N GLY A 153 12.83 -10.32 9.47
CA GLY A 153 11.80 -9.67 8.67
C GLY A 153 10.52 -9.44 9.47
N MET A 154 9.54 -8.80 8.85
CA MET A 154 8.21 -8.60 9.43
C MET A 154 7.12 -8.73 8.39
N ALA A 155 5.89 -9.02 8.81
CA ALA A 155 4.72 -9.06 7.94
C ALA A 155 3.49 -8.49 8.66
N ASP A 156 2.44 -8.16 7.90
CA ASP A 156 1.18 -7.69 8.48
C ASP A 156 0.44 -8.83 9.21
N GLY A 157 0.24 -8.65 10.51
CA GLY A 157 -0.37 -9.67 11.37
C GLY A 157 -1.87 -9.89 11.08
N ARG A 158 -2.58 -8.90 10.53
CA ARG A 158 -4.01 -8.99 10.21
C ARG A 158 -4.25 -9.64 8.86
N GLU A 159 -3.43 -9.32 7.87
CA GLU A 159 -3.45 -10.00 6.57
C GLU A 159 -3.10 -11.48 6.75
N LEU A 160 -2.07 -11.75 7.54
CA LEU A 160 -1.71 -13.11 7.91
C LEU A 160 -2.87 -13.84 8.63
N ASN A 161 -3.54 -13.20 9.60
CA ASN A 161 -4.74 -13.76 10.22
C ASN A 161 -5.88 -14.03 9.22
N SER A 162 -6.01 -13.21 8.18
CA SER A 162 -7.02 -13.39 7.12
C SER A 162 -6.72 -14.60 6.25
N LEU A 163 -5.45 -14.84 5.92
CA LEU A 163 -5.00 -16.07 5.24
C LEU A 163 -5.27 -17.30 6.11
N PHE A 164 -4.92 -17.23 7.39
CA PHE A 164 -5.17 -18.31 8.33
C PHE A 164 -6.66 -18.67 8.46
N GLN A 165 -7.56 -17.68 8.49
CA GLN A 165 -9.00 -17.94 8.53
C GLN A 165 -9.52 -18.60 7.23
N THR A 166 -8.90 -18.27 6.09
CA THR A 166 -9.30 -18.77 4.78
C THR A 166 -8.86 -20.22 4.58
N TYR A 167 -7.61 -20.55 4.92
CA TYR A 167 -7.00 -21.85 4.65
C TYR A 167 -6.98 -22.81 5.86
N ARG A 168 -7.44 -22.34 7.03
CA ARG A 168 -7.55 -23.06 8.31
C ARG A 168 -6.31 -23.88 8.63
N ASP A 169 -6.45 -25.21 8.63
CA ASP A 169 -5.58 -26.11 9.37
C ASP A 169 -4.22 -26.32 8.69
N ARG A 170 -4.20 -26.36 7.35
CA ARG A 170 -2.99 -26.65 6.58
C ARG A 170 -1.97 -25.51 6.62
N TYR A 171 -2.44 -24.27 6.68
CA TYR A 171 -1.57 -23.10 6.66
C TYR A 171 -0.88 -22.89 8.02
N TRP A 172 -1.45 -23.41 9.13
CA TRP A 172 -0.77 -23.41 10.44
C TRP A 172 0.50 -24.24 10.39
N ASP A 173 0.39 -25.47 9.90
CA ASP A 173 1.49 -26.42 9.84
C ASP A 173 2.59 -25.86 8.93
N SER A 174 2.22 -25.36 7.74
CA SER A 174 3.18 -24.72 6.83
C SER A 174 3.88 -23.50 7.44
N PHE A 175 3.17 -22.65 8.19
CA PHE A 175 3.80 -21.51 8.86
C PHE A 175 4.74 -21.94 9.99
N THR A 176 4.36 -22.94 10.79
CA THR A 176 5.24 -23.45 11.86
C THR A 176 6.46 -24.17 11.30
N ASP A 177 6.29 -24.93 10.23
CA ASP A 177 7.37 -25.61 9.52
C ASP A 177 8.30 -24.57 8.90
N ALA A 178 7.78 -23.52 8.27
CA ALA A 178 8.57 -22.42 7.74
C ALA A 178 9.39 -21.71 8.83
N ILE A 179 8.82 -21.50 10.02
CA ILE A 179 9.55 -20.94 11.17
C ILE A 179 10.66 -21.91 11.63
N ALA A 180 10.36 -23.20 11.72
CA ALA A 180 11.31 -24.22 12.20
C ALA A 180 12.47 -24.42 11.22
N GLU A 181 12.19 -24.49 9.92
CA GLU A 181 13.15 -24.75 8.85
C GLU A 181 13.83 -23.48 8.32
N ILE A 182 13.35 -22.30 8.71
CA ILE A 182 13.80 -21.00 8.20
C ILE A 182 13.54 -20.94 6.67
N ASP A 183 12.32 -21.29 6.26
CA ASP A 183 11.93 -21.32 4.85
C ASP A 183 11.78 -19.90 4.30
N ARG A 184 12.87 -19.41 3.72
CA ARG A 184 12.93 -18.10 3.09
C ARG A 184 11.90 -17.94 1.97
N PHE A 185 11.68 -19.00 1.19
CA PHE A 185 10.75 -18.94 0.07
C PHE A 185 9.32 -18.73 0.55
N PHE A 186 8.92 -19.46 1.61
CA PHE A 186 7.63 -19.24 2.25
C PHE A 186 7.47 -17.80 2.73
N PHE A 187 8.49 -17.22 3.38
CA PHE A 187 8.37 -15.85 3.89
C PHE A 187 8.29 -14.80 2.78
N GLU A 188 9.06 -14.94 1.70
CA GLU A 188 9.07 -13.94 0.63
C GLU A 188 7.85 -14.03 -0.29
N GLU A 189 7.33 -15.24 -0.53
CA GLU A 189 6.26 -15.46 -1.53
C GLU A 189 4.87 -15.64 -0.91
N GLU A 190 4.78 -16.21 0.29
CA GLU A 190 3.48 -16.59 0.90
C GLU A 190 3.04 -15.64 2.01
N LEU A 191 3.96 -14.89 2.64
CA LEU A 191 3.59 -13.90 3.67
C LEU A 191 3.23 -12.54 3.04
N PRO A 192 1.99 -12.08 3.22
CA PRO A 192 1.54 -10.83 2.62
C PRO A 192 2.18 -9.64 3.34
N GLY A 193 2.70 -8.71 2.54
CA GLY A 193 3.39 -7.52 3.05
C GLY A 193 4.70 -7.85 3.79
N PHE A 194 5.34 -8.99 3.48
CA PHE A 194 6.62 -9.33 4.07
C PHE A 194 7.70 -8.31 3.69
N ILE A 195 8.43 -7.84 4.69
CA ILE A 195 9.57 -6.94 4.56
C ILE A 195 10.77 -7.65 5.17
N SER A 196 11.76 -7.94 4.33
CA SER A 196 12.99 -8.62 4.75
C SER A 196 13.96 -7.66 5.44
N TYR A 197 14.94 -8.19 6.18
CA TYR A 197 16.05 -7.40 6.73
C TYR A 197 16.75 -6.52 5.67
N GLY A 198 16.91 -7.02 4.44
CA GLY A 198 17.57 -6.28 3.35
C GLY A 198 16.79 -5.06 2.85
N GLU A 199 15.49 -4.99 3.16
CA GLU A 199 14.60 -3.89 2.78
C GLU A 199 14.30 -2.95 3.95
N ALA A 200 14.65 -3.35 5.17
CA ALA A 200 14.46 -2.55 6.38
C ALA A 200 15.42 -1.35 6.40
N ILE A 201 14.91 -0.19 6.82
CA ILE A 201 15.73 1.01 7.01
C ILE A 201 16.44 0.89 8.37
N THR A 202 17.74 0.69 8.35
CA THR A 202 18.58 0.75 9.56
C THR A 202 18.96 2.20 9.83
N ILE A 203 18.64 2.71 11.03
CA ILE A 203 19.20 3.97 11.50
C ILE A 203 20.59 3.63 12.04
N ASP A 204 21.64 4.01 11.32
CA ASP A 204 23.02 3.92 11.84
C ASP A 204 23.13 4.88 13.05
N THR A 205 22.97 4.35 14.25
CA THR A 205 23.37 5.01 15.48
C THR A 205 24.89 4.94 15.58
N SER A 206 25.56 5.92 14.97
CA SER A 206 26.99 6.18 15.12
C SER A 206 27.27 7.09 16.31
#